data_AF-A0AAV0YXK4-F1
#
_entry.id   AF-A0AAV0YXK4-F1
#
_cell.length_a   1.000
_cell.length_b   1.000
_cell.length_c   1.000
_cell.angle_alpha   90.00
_cell.angle_beta   90.00
_cell.angle_gamma   90.00
#
_symmetry.space_group_name_H-M   'P 1'
#
loop_
_entity.id
_entity.type
_entity.pdbx_description
1 polymer ?
#
loop_
_entity_poly.entity_id
_entity_poly.type
_entity_poly.pdbx_seq_one_letter_code
_entity_poly.pdbx_strand_id
1 'polypeptide(L)'
;MFGSNVCWQNAYKNLFAGCSEILATNDKRSRLAWHLSDCFQRDSGRPSFPHCDSKTPIAKCLRNLDDLAHKVYLEFYLETNSICYQLQTHAFKHETERLVTELKNSAQYVEDKLDSIEDKSDCLLQNSKQISESLESVNSHTQLVAQTVKNFLTRQWPEFGWKWKQHKHEFKVEKFMFQRFFLQERLMQSLVRIG
;
A
#
# COMPACT_ATOMS: atom_id res chain seq x y z
N MET A 1 -14.96 24.88 32.02
CA MET A 1 -15.66 23.59 31.89
C MET A 1 -14.86 22.66 30.97
N PHE A 2 -13.85 21.95 31.51
CA PHE A 2 -13.05 20.97 30.76
C PHE A 2 -12.64 19.74 31.62
N GLY A 3 -13.14 19.65 32.86
CA GLY A 3 -12.80 18.56 33.80
C GLY A 3 -13.73 17.35 33.74
N SER A 4 -14.92 17.49 33.16
CA SER A 4 -15.95 16.46 33.08
C SER A 4 -15.53 15.30 32.18
N ASN A 5 -15.05 15.59 30.97
CA ASN A 5 -14.60 14.57 30.01
C ASN A 5 -13.44 13.72 30.56
N VAL A 6 -12.49 14.34 31.28
CA VAL A 6 -11.32 13.63 31.85
C VAL A 6 -11.72 12.71 33.00
N CYS A 7 -12.69 13.09 33.85
CA CYS A 7 -13.16 12.24 34.94
C CYS A 7 -13.77 10.95 34.39
N TRP A 8 -14.73 11.09 33.47
CA TRP A 8 -15.38 9.95 32.83
C TRP A 8 -14.39 9.08 32.06
N GLN A 9 -13.50 9.68 31.27
CA GLN A 9 -12.45 8.92 30.57
C GLN A 9 -11.56 8.13 31.54
N ASN A 10 -11.18 8.69 32.69
CA ASN A 10 -10.36 7.97 33.67
C ASN A 10 -11.14 6.86 34.39
N ALA A 11 -12.41 7.11 34.73
CA ALA A 11 -13.29 6.08 35.28
C ALA A 11 -13.48 4.90 34.30
N TYR A 12 -13.63 5.20 33.00
CA TYR A 12 -13.78 4.20 31.95
C TYR A 12 -12.47 3.57 31.49
N LYS A 13 -11.32 4.23 31.60
CA LYS A 13 -10.01 3.62 31.30
C LYS A 13 -9.74 2.40 32.17
N ASN A 14 -10.14 2.48 33.44
CA ASN A 14 -10.08 1.34 34.36
C ASN A 14 -10.99 0.19 33.91
N LEU A 15 -12.02 0.47 33.09
CA LEU A 15 -12.95 -0.51 32.53
C LEU A 15 -12.33 -1.41 31.45
N PHE A 16 -11.37 -0.87 30.70
CA PHE A 16 -10.73 -1.57 29.58
C PHE A 16 -9.75 -2.67 30.00
N ALA A 17 -9.44 -2.79 31.30
CA ALA A 17 -8.80 -3.97 31.86
C ALA A 17 -9.67 -5.24 31.74
N GLY A 18 -10.95 -5.10 31.37
CA GLY A 18 -11.89 -6.17 31.12
C GLY A 18 -13.00 -6.17 32.16
N CYS A 19 -14.25 -6.05 31.71
CA CYS A 19 -15.41 -6.10 32.59
C CYS A 19 -15.47 -7.37 33.44
N SER A 20 -14.97 -8.50 32.91
CA SER A 20 -14.84 -9.74 33.65
C SER A 20 -13.99 -9.59 34.91
N GLU A 21 -12.89 -8.82 34.87
CA GLU A 21 -12.02 -8.59 36.01
C GLU A 21 -12.66 -7.66 37.05
N ILE A 22 -13.38 -6.65 36.59
CA ILE A 22 -14.00 -5.63 37.45
C ILE A 22 -15.22 -6.17 38.17
N LEU A 23 -15.98 -7.04 37.49
CA LEU A 23 -17.14 -7.70 38.06
C LEU A 23 -16.76 -8.97 38.84
N ALA A 24 -15.50 -9.43 38.78
CA ALA A 24 -15.03 -10.62 39.51
C ALA A 24 -15.09 -10.45 41.04
N THR A 25 -14.99 -9.23 41.57
CA THR A 25 -15.07 -8.98 43.01
C THR A 25 -16.00 -7.82 43.33
N ASN A 26 -16.76 -7.96 44.43
CA ASN A 26 -17.63 -6.89 44.92
C ASN A 26 -16.85 -5.60 45.22
N ASP A 27 -15.58 -5.70 45.64
CA ASP A 27 -14.73 -4.52 45.88
C ASP A 27 -14.45 -3.74 44.59
N LYS A 28 -14.07 -4.42 43.50
CA LYS A 28 -13.82 -3.77 42.20
C LYS A 28 -15.10 -3.16 41.62
N ARG A 29 -16.23 -3.87 41.69
CA ARG A 29 -17.55 -3.34 41.29
C ARG A 29 -17.92 -2.09 42.08
N SER A 30 -17.72 -2.11 43.40
CA SER A 30 -18.04 -0.99 44.28
C SER A 30 -17.13 0.21 44.02
N ARG A 31 -15.85 0.00 43.72
CA ARG A 31 -14.92 1.07 43.35
C ARG A 31 -15.26 1.71 42.01
N LEU A 32 -15.67 0.92 41.03
CA LEU A 32 -16.17 1.47 39.78
C LEU A 32 -17.39 2.34 40.01
N ALA A 33 -18.38 1.86 40.78
CA ALA A 33 -19.55 2.64 41.16
C ALA A 33 -19.16 3.95 41.86
N TRP A 34 -18.18 3.91 42.76
CA TRP A 34 -17.63 5.08 43.44
C TRP A 34 -17.09 6.12 42.45
N HIS A 35 -16.26 5.70 41.50
CA HIS A 35 -15.69 6.62 40.50
C HIS A 35 -16.76 7.22 39.57
N LEU A 36 -17.72 6.41 39.11
CA LEU A 36 -18.84 6.90 38.30
C LEU A 36 -19.69 7.92 39.06
N SER A 37 -19.93 7.65 40.34
CA SER A 37 -20.68 8.55 41.23
C SER A 37 -19.94 9.86 41.48
N ASP A 38 -18.63 9.81 41.72
CA ASP A 38 -17.80 11.01 41.90
C ASP A 38 -17.80 11.90 40.64
N CYS A 39 -17.68 11.28 39.45
CA CYS A 39 -17.76 12.03 38.20
C CYS A 39 -19.13 12.67 38.01
N PHE A 40 -20.22 11.94 38.30
CA PHE A 40 -21.57 12.49 38.23
C PHE A 40 -21.79 13.67 39.19
N GLN A 41 -21.32 13.56 40.45
CA GLN A 41 -21.43 14.65 41.42
C GLN A 41 -20.74 15.92 40.91
N ARG A 42 -19.49 15.79 40.45
CA ARG A 42 -18.71 16.92 39.90
C ARG A 42 -19.41 17.57 38.70
N ASP A 43 -19.93 16.75 37.78
CA ASP A 43 -20.64 17.25 36.59
C ASP A 43 -21.96 17.94 36.92
N SER A 44 -22.63 17.49 37.99
CA SER A 44 -23.85 18.11 38.51
C SER A 44 -23.60 19.37 39.36
N GLY A 45 -22.34 19.79 39.52
CA GLY A 45 -21.97 20.95 40.34
C GLY A 45 -22.03 20.71 41.85
N ARG A 46 -22.11 19.45 42.28
CA ARG A 46 -22.16 19.03 43.68
C ARG A 46 -20.75 18.71 44.21
N PRO A 47 -20.55 18.67 45.54
CA PRO A 47 -19.28 18.26 46.13
C PRO A 47 -18.86 16.87 45.65
N SER A 48 -17.57 16.74 45.30
CA SER A 48 -16.96 15.45 44.96
C SER A 48 -17.02 14.48 46.13
N PHE A 49 -16.96 13.19 45.84
CA PHE A 49 -16.82 12.18 46.88
C PHE A 49 -15.49 12.36 47.63
N PRO A 50 -15.44 12.01 48.93
CA PRO A 50 -14.19 12.03 49.68
C PRO A 50 -13.15 11.09 49.07
N HIS A 51 -11.88 11.32 49.34
CA HIS A 51 -10.85 10.39 48.87
C HIS A 51 -11.03 9.00 49.51
N CYS A 52 -11.08 7.96 48.68
CA CYS A 52 -11.16 6.56 49.11
C CYS A 52 -9.98 5.78 48.51
N ASP A 53 -9.03 5.38 49.37
CA ASP A 53 -7.82 4.68 48.97
C ASP A 53 -8.11 3.23 48.49
N SER A 54 -7.30 2.72 47.56
CA SER A 54 -7.45 1.37 47.00
C SER A 54 -7.26 0.24 48.01
N LYS A 55 -6.50 0.48 49.09
CA LYS A 55 -6.27 -0.48 50.19
C LYS A 55 -7.34 -0.37 51.28
N THR A 56 -8.10 0.72 51.30
CA THR A 56 -9.18 0.91 52.27
C THR A 56 -10.42 0.16 51.81
N PRO A 57 -11.04 -0.70 52.65
CA PRO A 57 -12.29 -1.36 52.30
C PRO A 57 -13.37 -0.34 51.95
N ILE A 58 -14.05 -0.52 50.82
CA ILE A 58 -15.03 0.44 50.31
C ILE A 58 -16.15 0.74 51.33
N ALA A 59 -16.51 -0.25 52.16
CA ALA A 59 -17.49 -0.10 53.23
C ALA A 59 -17.13 1.01 54.23
N LYS A 60 -15.84 1.29 54.48
CA LYS A 60 -15.40 2.41 55.32
C LYS A 60 -15.62 3.75 54.63
N CYS A 61 -15.39 3.82 53.33
CA CYS A 61 -15.61 5.03 52.54
C CYS A 61 -17.12 5.38 52.45
N LEU A 62 -17.97 4.37 52.30
CA LEU A 62 -19.43 4.54 52.23
C LEU A 62 -20.05 5.10 53.52
N ARG A 63 -19.45 4.83 54.69
CA ARG A 63 -19.90 5.36 55.98
C ARG A 63 -19.72 6.88 56.12
N ASN A 64 -18.81 7.46 55.34
CA ASN A 64 -18.49 8.88 55.38
C ASN A 64 -19.30 9.69 54.35
N LEU A 65 -20.20 9.04 53.60
CA LEU A 65 -21.08 9.71 52.64
C LEU A 65 -22.34 10.22 53.35
N ASP A 66 -22.82 11.39 52.94
CA ASP A 66 -24.16 11.86 53.29
C ASP A 66 -25.23 11.04 52.55
N ASP A 67 -26.49 11.13 53.01
CA ASP A 67 -27.60 10.34 52.48
C ASP A 67 -27.84 10.53 50.97
N LEU A 68 -27.59 11.74 50.45
CA LEU A 68 -27.78 12.01 49.02
C LEU A 68 -26.64 11.40 48.21
N ALA A 69 -25.39 11.58 48.65
CA ALA A 69 -24.24 10.94 48.03
C ALA A 69 -24.34 9.41 48.07
N HIS A 70 -24.86 8.85 49.16
CA HIS A 70 -25.10 7.41 49.29
C HIS A 70 -26.14 6.91 48.30
N LYS A 71 -27.22 7.65 48.06
CA LYS A 71 -28.24 7.31 47.04
C LYS A 71 -27.67 7.33 45.63
N VAL A 72 -26.89 8.36 45.29
CA VAL A 72 -26.20 8.43 43.99
C VAL A 72 -25.27 7.23 43.80
N TYR A 73 -24.50 6.89 44.84
CA TYR A 73 -23.65 5.70 44.83
C TYR A 73 -24.45 4.42 44.56
N LEU A 74 -25.58 4.24 45.24
CA LEU A 74 -26.40 3.05 45.11
C LEU A 74 -26.94 2.90 43.68
N GLU A 75 -27.38 4.00 43.06
CA GLU A 75 -27.88 4.02 41.67
C GLU A 75 -26.80 3.51 40.71
N PHE A 76 -25.60 4.09 40.77
CA PHE A 76 -24.49 3.65 39.93
C PHE A 76 -24.07 2.21 40.25
N TYR A 77 -24.08 1.80 41.52
CA TYR A 77 -23.71 0.45 41.92
C TYR A 77 -24.63 -0.63 41.34
N LEU A 78 -25.93 -0.37 41.31
CA LEU A 78 -26.91 -1.26 40.70
C LEU A 78 -26.68 -1.37 39.19
N GLU A 79 -26.42 -0.24 38.54
CA GLU A 79 -26.19 -0.16 37.09
C GLU A 79 -24.78 -0.55 36.63
N THR A 80 -23.81 -0.71 37.54
CA THR A 80 -22.40 -0.98 37.20
C THR A 80 -22.24 -2.13 36.21
N ASN A 81 -22.99 -3.22 36.37
CA ASN A 81 -22.91 -4.37 35.48
C ASN A 81 -23.34 -3.99 34.05
N SER A 82 -24.49 -3.31 33.93
CA SER A 82 -25.04 -2.85 32.65
C SER A 82 -24.11 -1.86 31.97
N ILE A 83 -23.66 -0.85 32.71
CA ILE A 83 -22.70 0.17 32.25
C ILE A 83 -21.41 -0.50 31.74
N CYS A 84 -20.90 -1.50 32.48
CA CYS A 84 -19.68 -2.19 32.08
C CYS A 84 -19.84 -2.88 30.71
N TYR A 85 -20.86 -3.73 30.57
CA TYR A 85 -21.09 -4.46 29.34
C TYR A 85 -21.37 -3.51 28.15
N GLN A 86 -22.17 -2.47 28.35
CA GLN A 86 -22.46 -1.49 27.30
C GLN A 86 -21.20 -0.80 26.79
N LEU A 87 -20.33 -0.33 27.70
CA LEU A 87 -19.10 0.34 27.34
C LEU A 87 -18.09 -0.60 26.67
N GLN A 88 -18.00 -1.85 27.13
CA GLN A 88 -17.17 -2.87 26.49
C GLN A 88 -17.67 -3.17 25.06
N THR A 89 -18.98 -3.31 24.87
CA THR A 89 -19.57 -3.50 23.54
C THR A 89 -19.32 -2.29 22.65
N HIS A 90 -19.45 -1.07 23.16
CA HIS A 90 -19.19 0.14 22.38
C HIS A 90 -17.72 0.25 21.95
N ALA A 91 -16.78 0.00 22.86
CA ALA A 91 -15.35 0.02 22.53
C ALA A 91 -14.97 -1.11 21.55
N PHE A 92 -15.49 -2.32 21.76
CA PHE A 92 -15.31 -3.43 20.83
C PHE A 92 -15.88 -3.10 19.44
N LYS A 93 -17.09 -2.54 19.39
CA LYS A 93 -17.72 -2.10 18.13
C LYS A 93 -16.87 -1.04 17.43
N HIS A 94 -16.43 0.00 18.13
CA HIS A 94 -15.61 1.06 17.57
C HIS A 94 -14.28 0.52 16.99
N GLU A 95 -13.55 -0.30 17.75
CA GLU A 95 -12.31 -0.89 17.25
C GLU A 95 -12.55 -1.84 16.08
N THR A 96 -13.65 -2.61 16.09
CA THR A 96 -14.03 -3.48 14.98
C THR A 96 -14.37 -2.66 13.73
N GLU A 97 -15.16 -1.60 13.85
CA GLU A 97 -15.50 -0.71 12.74
C GLU A 97 -14.24 -0.06 12.14
N ARG A 98 -13.32 0.40 12.98
CA ARG A 98 -12.02 0.95 12.54
C ARG A 98 -11.23 -0.09 11.74
N LEU A 99 -11.03 -1.28 12.31
CA LEU A 99 -10.25 -2.35 11.66
C LEU A 99 -10.91 -2.85 10.36
N VAL A 100 -12.23 -3.00 10.33
CA VAL A 100 -12.97 -3.39 9.12
C VAL A 100 -12.85 -2.31 8.04
N THR A 101 -12.89 -1.03 8.42
CA THR A 101 -12.69 0.09 7.49
C THR A 101 -11.27 0.10 6.92
N GLU A 102 -10.26 -0.08 7.76
CA GLU A 102 -8.86 -0.19 7.33
C GLU A 102 -8.65 -1.37 6.38
N LEU A 103 -9.22 -2.53 6.70
CA LEU A 103 -9.16 -3.72 5.86
C LEU A 103 -9.84 -3.48 4.50
N LYS A 104 -11.04 -2.90 4.50
CA LYS A 104 -11.76 -2.53 3.27
C LYS A 104 -10.91 -1.61 2.39
N ASN A 105 -10.32 -0.58 2.96
CA ASN A 105 -9.51 0.38 2.22
C ASN A 105 -8.25 -0.28 1.64
N SER A 106 -7.62 -1.18 2.40
CA SER A 106 -6.47 -1.95 1.93
C SER A 106 -6.85 -2.91 0.79
N ALA A 107 -7.98 -3.60 0.90
CA ALA A 107 -8.49 -4.49 -0.15
C ALA A 107 -8.79 -3.72 -1.45
N GLN A 108 -9.48 -2.57 -1.35
CA GLN A 108 -9.74 -1.71 -2.49
C GLN A 108 -8.44 -1.23 -3.15
N TYR A 109 -7.46 -0.82 -2.34
CA TYR A 109 -6.16 -0.40 -2.86
C TYR A 109 -5.45 -1.51 -3.63
N VAL A 110 -5.53 -2.76 -3.15
CA VAL A 110 -4.94 -3.91 -3.86
C VAL A 110 -5.70 -4.19 -5.16
N GLU A 111 -7.03 -4.15 -5.15
CA GLU A 111 -7.88 -4.28 -6.34
C GLU A 111 -7.49 -3.24 -7.41
N ASP A 112 -7.46 -1.95 -7.06
CA ASP A 112 -7.08 -0.87 -7.98
C ASP A 112 -5.65 -1.06 -8.56
N LYS A 113 -4.74 -1.67 -7.78
CA LYS A 113 -3.39 -2.00 -8.26
C LYS A 113 -3.37 -3.19 -9.19
N LEU A 114 -4.21 -4.19 -8.98
CA LEU A 114 -4.35 -5.34 -9.87
C LEU A 114 -4.95 -4.90 -11.22
N ASP A 115 -5.98 -4.07 -11.21
CA ASP A 115 -6.56 -3.49 -12.43
C ASP A 115 -5.51 -2.71 -13.23
N SER A 116 -4.72 -1.86 -12.54
CA SER A 116 -3.63 -1.14 -13.20
C SER A 116 -2.53 -2.05 -13.76
N ILE A 117 -2.32 -3.23 -13.18
CA ILE A 117 -1.34 -4.21 -13.67
C ILE A 117 -1.91 -4.92 -14.90
N GLU A 118 -3.20 -5.28 -14.89
CA GLU A 118 -3.90 -5.88 -16.03
C GLU A 118 -3.83 -4.96 -17.26
N ASP A 119 -4.21 -3.69 -17.12
CA ASP A 119 -4.15 -2.69 -18.19
C ASP A 119 -2.73 -2.55 -18.79
N LYS A 120 -1.72 -2.54 -17.91
CA LYS A 120 -0.31 -2.43 -18.35
C LYS A 120 0.17 -3.71 -19.02
N SER A 121 -0.27 -4.87 -18.55
CA SER A 121 0.03 -6.17 -19.15
C SER A 121 -0.53 -6.24 -20.56
N ASP A 122 -1.77 -5.82 -20.77
CA ASP A 122 -2.41 -5.78 -22.08
C ASP A 122 -1.69 -4.82 -23.05
N CYS A 123 -1.31 -3.65 -22.56
CA CYS A 123 -0.49 -2.70 -23.34
C CYS A 123 0.87 -3.31 -23.74
N LEU A 124 1.55 -4.01 -22.82
CA LEU A 124 2.81 -4.69 -23.11
C LEU A 124 2.63 -5.81 -24.14
N LEU A 125 1.56 -6.61 -24.05
CA LEU A 125 1.24 -7.64 -25.02
C LEU A 125 1.00 -7.06 -26.41
N GLN A 126 0.22 -5.97 -26.49
CA GLN A 126 -0.04 -5.27 -27.74
C GLN A 126 1.25 -4.71 -28.37
N ASN A 127 2.11 -4.08 -27.56
CA ASN A 127 3.40 -3.56 -28.03
C ASN A 127 4.33 -4.69 -28.49
N SER A 128 4.36 -5.82 -27.78
CA SER A 128 5.14 -7.01 -28.17
C SER A 128 4.70 -7.53 -29.55
N LYS A 129 3.39 -7.59 -29.79
CA LYS A 129 2.84 -7.97 -31.10
C LYS A 129 3.30 -7.03 -32.22
N GLN A 130 3.25 -5.71 -32.00
CA GLN A 130 3.71 -4.72 -32.98
C GLN A 130 5.21 -4.84 -33.27
N ILE A 131 6.02 -5.11 -32.25
CA ILE A 131 7.46 -5.36 -32.41
C ILE A 131 7.69 -6.61 -33.26
N SER A 132 6.94 -7.70 -33.01
CA SER A 132 7.05 -8.93 -33.80
C SER A 132 6.71 -8.69 -35.26
N GLU A 133 5.61 -7.98 -35.55
CA GLU A 133 5.21 -7.62 -36.91
C GLU A 133 6.28 -6.75 -37.60
N SER A 134 6.86 -5.80 -36.86
CA SER A 134 7.96 -4.96 -37.36
C SER A 134 9.21 -5.79 -37.68
N LEU A 135 9.54 -6.77 -36.83
CA LEU A 135 10.69 -7.65 -37.03
C LEU A 135 10.51 -8.54 -38.27
N GLU A 136 9.30 -9.05 -38.52
CA GLU A 136 8.97 -9.79 -39.75
C GLU A 136 9.19 -8.93 -40.99
N SER A 137 8.74 -7.66 -40.97
CA SER A 137 8.96 -6.72 -42.06
C SER A 137 10.45 -6.48 -42.31
N VAL A 138 11.23 -6.23 -41.25
CA VAL A 138 12.70 -6.02 -41.37
C VAL A 138 13.39 -7.26 -41.92
N ASN A 139 12.99 -8.45 -41.47
CA ASN A 139 13.53 -9.71 -41.99
C ASN A 139 13.24 -9.87 -43.49
N SER A 140 12.01 -9.55 -43.93
CA SER A 140 11.65 -9.60 -45.35
C SER A 140 12.49 -8.63 -46.20
N HIS A 141 12.70 -7.40 -45.72
CA HIS A 141 13.57 -6.43 -46.39
C HIS A 141 15.02 -6.90 -46.44
N THR A 142 15.52 -7.48 -45.37
CA THR A 142 16.88 -8.02 -45.31
C THR A 142 17.08 -9.14 -46.33
N GLN A 143 16.10 -10.04 -46.47
CA GLN A 143 16.11 -11.08 -47.50
C GLN A 143 16.08 -10.52 -48.92
N LEU A 144 15.25 -9.49 -49.17
CA LEU A 144 15.21 -8.81 -50.47
C LEU A 144 16.56 -8.15 -50.82
N VAL A 145 17.18 -7.48 -49.86
CA VAL A 145 18.52 -6.88 -50.04
C VAL A 145 19.55 -7.96 -50.32
N ALA A 146 19.58 -9.04 -49.54
CA ALA A 146 20.51 -10.16 -49.75
C ALA A 146 20.34 -10.78 -51.15
N GLN A 147 19.10 -10.99 -51.60
CA GLN A 147 18.82 -11.52 -52.93
C GLN A 147 19.25 -10.55 -54.04
N THR A 148 19.03 -9.25 -53.84
CA THR A 148 19.45 -8.19 -54.79
C THR A 148 20.96 -8.16 -54.94
N VAL A 149 21.69 -8.19 -53.83
CA VAL A 149 23.17 -8.26 -53.82
C VAL A 149 23.65 -9.53 -54.51
N LYS A 150 23.05 -10.69 -54.22
CA LYS A 150 23.38 -11.96 -54.88
C LYS A 150 23.17 -11.88 -56.40
N ASN A 151 22.06 -11.31 -56.85
CA ASN A 151 21.77 -11.13 -58.27
C ASN A 151 22.79 -10.18 -58.94
N PHE A 152 23.16 -9.08 -58.27
CA PHE A 152 24.17 -8.14 -58.75
C PHE A 152 25.55 -8.83 -58.93
N LEU A 153 26.00 -9.57 -57.91
CA LEU A 153 27.27 -10.28 -57.92
C LEU A 153 27.33 -11.39 -58.98
N THR A 154 26.21 -12.07 -59.26
CA THR A 154 26.17 -13.17 -60.22
C THR A 154 26.02 -12.70 -61.67
N ARG A 155 25.25 -11.63 -61.92
CA ARG A 155 24.94 -11.18 -63.30
C ARG A 155 25.74 -9.97 -63.74
N GLN A 156 25.77 -8.90 -62.95
CA GLN A 156 26.36 -7.63 -63.36
C GLN A 156 27.85 -7.54 -63.07
N TRP A 157 28.31 -8.10 -61.95
CA TRP A 157 29.71 -8.00 -61.53
C TRP A 157 30.71 -8.60 -62.52
N PRO A 158 30.49 -9.78 -63.13
CA PRO A 158 31.40 -10.33 -64.13
C PRO A 158 31.54 -9.42 -65.34
N GLU A 159 30.45 -8.84 -65.84
CA GLU A 159 30.46 -7.90 -66.97
C GLU A 159 31.24 -6.63 -66.65
N PHE A 160 31.03 -6.05 -65.47
CA PHE A 160 31.83 -4.92 -64.99
C PHE A 160 33.32 -5.27 -64.93
N GLY A 161 33.66 -6.46 -64.44
CA GLY A 161 35.04 -6.96 -64.40
C GLY A 161 35.69 -7.10 -65.78
N TRP A 162 34.96 -7.58 -66.79
CA TRP A 162 35.44 -7.66 -68.18
C TRP A 162 35.65 -6.27 -68.79
N LYS A 163 34.68 -5.36 -68.62
CA LYS A 163 34.75 -3.97 -69.10
C LYS A 163 35.94 -3.22 -68.49
N TRP A 164 36.20 -3.44 -67.21
CA TRP A 164 37.37 -2.93 -66.49
C TRP A 164 38.71 -3.46 -67.03
N LYS A 165 38.80 -4.76 -67.37
CA LYS A 165 40.01 -5.33 -67.97
C LYS A 165 40.30 -4.71 -69.34
N GLN A 166 39.26 -4.41 -70.12
CA GLN A 166 39.37 -3.89 -71.48
C GLN A 166 39.77 -2.39 -71.51
N HIS A 167 39.27 -1.57 -70.59
CA HIS A 167 39.54 -0.12 -70.53
C HIS A 167 40.56 0.30 -69.44
N LYS A 168 41.37 -0.65 -68.95
CA LYS A 168 42.33 -0.47 -67.84
C LYS A 168 43.32 0.69 -68.03
N HIS A 169 43.64 1.04 -69.28
CA HIS A 169 44.59 2.10 -69.60
C HIS A 169 43.96 3.51 -69.65
N GLU A 170 42.65 3.62 -69.85
CA GLU A 170 41.91 4.90 -69.90
C GLU A 170 41.47 5.39 -68.49
N PHE A 171 41.18 4.48 -67.56
CA PHE A 171 40.59 4.81 -66.25
C PHE A 171 41.59 4.96 -65.09
N LYS A 172 42.80 5.50 -65.33
CA LYS A 172 43.82 5.68 -64.27
C LYS A 172 43.37 6.56 -63.09
N VAL A 173 42.41 7.45 -63.28
CA VAL A 173 41.94 8.41 -62.27
C VAL A 173 40.89 7.81 -61.31
N GLU A 174 40.09 6.82 -61.74
CA GLU A 174 39.04 6.20 -60.90
C GLU A 174 39.56 5.14 -59.92
N LYS A 175 40.82 4.70 -60.08
CA LYS A 175 41.44 3.69 -59.23
C LYS A 175 41.42 4.05 -57.73
N PHE A 176 41.51 5.35 -57.40
CA PHE A 176 41.46 5.82 -56.01
C PHE A 176 40.06 5.72 -55.39
N MET A 177 38.98 5.91 -56.16
CA MET A 177 37.60 5.85 -55.65
C MET A 177 37.20 4.41 -55.32
N PHE A 178 37.54 3.46 -56.19
CA PHE A 178 37.21 2.05 -55.99
C PHE A 178 38.02 1.40 -54.85
N GLN A 179 39.28 1.78 -54.68
CA GLN A 179 40.11 1.28 -53.59
C GLN A 179 39.55 1.73 -52.22
N ARG A 180 38.95 2.92 -52.17
CA ARG A 180 38.25 3.43 -50.97
C ARG A 180 36.95 2.67 -50.71
N PHE A 181 36.18 2.33 -51.75
CA PHE A 181 34.95 1.54 -51.64
C PHE A 181 35.21 0.12 -51.10
N PHE A 182 36.23 -0.58 -51.63
CA PHE A 182 36.62 -1.92 -51.13
C PHE A 182 37.18 -1.90 -49.70
N LEU A 183 37.88 -0.84 -49.29
CA LEU A 183 38.29 -0.69 -47.89
C LEU A 183 37.08 -0.52 -46.96
N GLN A 184 36.05 0.20 -47.41
CA GLN A 184 34.82 0.45 -46.65
C GLN A 184 33.96 -0.80 -46.52
N GLU A 185 33.90 -1.62 -47.58
CA GLU A 185 33.23 -2.92 -47.58
C GLU A 185 33.92 -3.92 -46.63
N ARG A 186 35.26 -3.90 -46.58
CA ARG A 186 36.05 -4.73 -45.66
C ARG A 186 35.88 -4.30 -44.19
N LEU A 187 35.69 -2.99 -43.92
CA LEU A 187 35.35 -2.46 -42.59
C LEU A 187 33.93 -2.82 -42.14
N MET A 188 32.96 -2.79 -43.05
CA MET A 188 31.57 -3.20 -42.76
C MET A 188 31.48 -4.70 -42.45
N GLN A 189 32.20 -5.56 -43.17
CA GLN A 189 32.24 -7.00 -42.89
C GLN A 189 32.90 -7.34 -41.54
N SER A 190 33.85 -6.53 -41.06
CA SER A 190 34.42 -6.72 -39.72
C SER A 190 33.48 -6.32 -38.57
N LEU A 191 32.57 -5.35 -38.78
CA LEU A 191 31.61 -4.92 -37.76
C LEU A 191 30.45 -5.91 -37.59
N VAL A 192 30.03 -6.59 -38.66
CA VAL A 192 28.99 -7.63 -38.63
C VAL A 192 29.44 -8.92 -37.92
N ARG A 193 30.75 -9.12 -37.72
CA ARG A 193 31.31 -10.34 -37.12
C ARG A 193 31.59 -10.21 -35.61
N ILE A 194 31.34 -9.05 -35.00
CA ILE A 194 31.66 -8.73 -33.60
C ILE A 194 30.38 -8.46 -32.75
N GLY A 195 29.19 -8.42 -33.36
CA GLY A 195 27.89 -8.43 -32.67
C GLY A 195 27.23 -9.80 -32.76
#